data_AF-A0A1H8FB75-F1
#
_entry.id   AF-A0A1H8FB75-F1
#
_cell.length_a   1.000
_cell.length_b   1.000
_cell.length_c   1.000
_cell.angle_alpha   90.00
_cell.angle_beta   90.00
_cell.angle_gamma   90.00
#
_symmetry.space_group_name_H-M   'P 1'
#
loop_
_entity.id
_entity.type
_entity.pdbx_description
1 polymer ?
#
loop_
_entity_poly.entity_id
_entity_poly.type
_entity_poly.pdbx_seq_one_letter_code
_entity_poly.pdbx_strand_id
1 'polypeptide(L)'
;MGDVLAGINAAWEFEPDAVVIRYTRGVRGSRLLQSLVERRIPHAAIKDVEVLDGRRGTAVLRAVPRHGADPLIEAAGGQLKDSADPYRLVVPDQHRTLAEYYRDELRAAVAGHDDDGEPPARFLVDPPTAPRSFKAYDAKAFFDGRSVAFRWFWTGASSAKWKAGDQVFPIEELSGVDWRSPEMLHGHLRLLRRDDGTGGAPGAAPGTARPQGEADQDPAAVVLGLGYGPVHESLPFAAAVLAAIRAHRTTRA
;
A
#
# COMPACT_ATOMS: atom_id res chain seq x y z
N MET A 1 11.28 3.33 27.26
CA MET A 1 12.25 2.77 26.30
C MET A 1 11.68 1.42 25.95
N GLY A 2 11.15 1.27 24.74
CA GLY A 2 10.47 0.05 24.33
C GLY A 2 11.47 -1.09 24.15
N ASP A 3 11.03 -2.32 24.37
CA ASP A 3 11.85 -3.48 24.04
C ASP A 3 12.03 -3.59 22.52
N VAL A 4 13.17 -4.12 22.09
CA VAL A 4 13.51 -4.25 20.67
C VAL A 4 13.74 -5.71 20.29
N LEU A 5 13.00 -6.20 19.30
CA LEU A 5 13.25 -7.49 18.66
C LEU A 5 13.93 -7.27 17.30
N ALA A 6 15.21 -7.61 17.23
CA ALA A 6 15.98 -7.56 15.99
C ALA A 6 15.73 -8.81 15.14
N GLY A 7 15.33 -8.59 13.89
CA GLY A 7 15.20 -9.61 12.86
C GLY A 7 16.21 -9.42 11.73
N ILE A 8 16.10 -10.29 10.73
CA ILE A 8 16.97 -10.31 9.54
C ILE A 8 16.62 -9.15 8.60
N ASN A 9 15.34 -8.86 8.43
CA ASN A 9 14.83 -7.88 7.47
C ASN A 9 14.41 -6.55 8.09
N ALA A 10 14.23 -6.49 9.42
CA ALA A 10 13.84 -5.31 10.16
C ALA A 10 14.19 -5.47 11.66
N ALA A 11 14.04 -4.39 12.42
CA ALA A 11 13.91 -4.43 13.88
C ALA A 11 12.55 -3.86 14.27
N TRP A 12 11.89 -4.49 15.24
CA TRP A 12 10.64 -4.01 15.82
C TRP A 12 10.92 -3.46 17.21
N GLU A 13 10.48 -2.22 17.45
CA GLU A 13 10.48 -1.58 18.76
C GLU A 13 9.03 -1.54 19.25
N PHE A 14 8.79 -2.11 20.43
CA PHE A 14 7.46 -2.21 21.03
C PHE A 14 7.26 -1.00 21.96
N GLU A 15 6.50 -0.02 21.49
CA GLU A 15 6.11 1.14 22.27
C GLU A 15 4.74 0.92 22.95
N PRO A 16 4.36 1.75 23.94
CA PRO A 16 3.10 1.55 24.66
C PRO A 16 1.83 1.58 23.79
N ASP A 17 1.85 2.34 22.69
CA ASP A 17 0.70 2.56 21.80
C ASP A 17 0.93 2.10 20.35
N ALA A 18 2.14 1.63 20.02
CA ALA A 18 2.52 1.31 18.65
C ALA A 18 3.69 0.32 18.56
N VAL A 19 3.83 -0.31 17.40
CA VAL A 19 5.05 -1.00 16.98
C VAL A 19 5.77 -0.12 15.97
N VAL A 20 7.03 0.23 16.26
CA VAL A 20 7.90 0.93 15.30
C VAL A 20 8.77 -0.08 14.58
N ILE A 21 8.56 -0.19 13.28
CA ILE A 21 9.27 -1.13 12.39
C ILE A 21 10.35 -0.35 11.63
N ARG A 22 11.61 -0.69 11.86
CA ARG A 22 12.78 -0.12 11.14
C ARG A 22 13.34 -1.15 10.18
N TYR A 23 13.26 -0.90 8.88
CA TYR A 23 13.66 -1.87 7.86
C TYR A 23 15.16 -1.88 7.61
N THR A 24 15.73 -3.08 7.45
CA THR A 24 17.16 -3.24 7.16
C THR A 24 17.48 -2.78 5.74
N ARG A 25 18.52 -1.95 5.61
CA ARG A 25 19.07 -1.53 4.32
C ARG A 25 20.16 -2.51 3.89
N GLY A 26 19.87 -3.37 2.91
CA GLY A 26 20.83 -4.37 2.44
C GLY A 26 20.60 -4.77 0.98
N VAL A 27 21.66 -5.12 0.25
CA VAL A 27 21.61 -5.36 -1.21
C VAL A 27 20.63 -6.49 -1.60
N ARG A 28 20.36 -7.43 -0.69
CA ARG A 28 19.43 -8.57 -0.90
C ARG A 28 18.03 -8.34 -0.32
N GLY A 29 17.79 -7.21 0.34
CA GLY A 29 16.50 -6.89 0.94
C GLY A 29 15.48 -6.42 -0.09
N SER A 30 14.19 -6.47 0.28
CA SER A 30 13.12 -5.91 -0.55
C SER A 30 13.33 -4.41 -0.73
N ARG A 31 13.37 -3.95 -1.98
CA ARG A 31 13.47 -2.51 -2.30
C ARG A 31 12.27 -1.72 -1.78
N LEU A 32 11.10 -2.36 -1.68
CA LEU A 32 9.92 -1.71 -1.11
C LEU A 32 10.15 -1.42 0.38
N LEU A 33 10.60 -2.41 1.15
CA LEU A 33 10.86 -2.20 2.59
C LEU A 33 11.95 -1.15 2.82
N GLN A 34 12.97 -1.12 1.95
CA GLN A 34 14.01 -0.10 2.00
C GLN A 34 13.51 1.30 1.69
N SER A 35 12.57 1.45 0.74
CA SER A 35 11.99 2.77 0.43
C SER A 35 11.06 3.27 1.53
N LEU A 36 10.47 2.37 2.32
CA LEU A 36 9.68 2.73 3.51
C LEU A 36 10.54 3.26 4.66
N VAL A 37 11.79 2.79 4.79
CA VAL A 37 12.75 3.13 5.86
C VAL A 37 12.28 2.73 7.26
N GLU A 38 11.21 3.34 7.73
CA GLU A 38 10.63 3.15 9.05
C GLU A 38 9.12 3.36 8.99
N ARG A 39 8.38 2.60 9.80
CA ARG A 39 6.94 2.77 9.96
C ARG A 39 6.53 2.63 11.41
N ARG A 40 5.76 3.60 11.90
CA ARG A 40 5.05 3.51 13.17
C ARG A 40 3.67 2.91 12.91
N ILE A 41 3.37 1.79 13.54
CA ILE A 41 2.10 1.08 13.43
C ILE A 41 1.36 1.19 14.76
N PRO A 42 0.33 2.04 14.89
CA PRO A 42 -0.46 2.10 16.11
C PRO A 42 -1.11 0.74 16.43
N HIS A 43 -1.25 0.39 17.70
CA HIS A 43 -1.96 -0.82 18.12
C HIS A 43 -3.39 -0.86 17.58
N ALA A 44 -4.03 0.31 17.51
CA ALA A 44 -5.35 0.48 16.90
C ALA A 44 -5.42 0.10 15.40
N ALA A 45 -4.28 -0.02 14.70
CA ALA A 45 -4.20 -0.43 13.30
C ALA A 45 -3.94 -1.93 13.12
N ILE A 46 -3.68 -2.68 14.21
CA ILE A 46 -3.38 -4.10 14.21
C ILE A 46 -4.64 -4.87 14.62
N LYS A 47 -4.99 -5.88 13.83
CA LYS A 47 -6.12 -6.79 14.07
C LYS A 47 -5.69 -7.99 14.89
N ASP A 48 -4.57 -8.60 14.52
CA ASP A 48 -4.04 -9.80 15.17
C ASP A 48 -2.53 -9.84 14.99
N VAL A 49 -1.86 -10.72 15.72
CA VAL A 49 -0.43 -11.01 15.58
C VAL A 49 -0.22 -12.51 15.58
N GLU A 50 0.57 -13.02 14.66
CA GLU A 50 0.81 -14.45 14.46
C GLU A 50 2.30 -14.75 14.41
N VAL A 51 2.66 -15.98 14.81
CA VAL A 51 4.00 -16.53 14.56
C VAL A 51 3.85 -17.65 13.56
N LEU A 52 4.56 -17.54 12.45
CA LEU A 52 4.55 -18.47 11.33
C LEU A 52 5.93 -19.12 11.18
N ASP A 53 5.95 -20.28 10.54
CA ASP A 53 7.21 -20.86 10.10
C ASP A 53 7.83 -20.03 8.97
N GLY A 54 9.12 -19.75 9.11
CA GLY A 54 9.92 -19.06 8.11
C GLY A 54 10.65 -20.04 7.17
N ARG A 55 11.52 -19.50 6.33
CA ARG A 55 12.38 -20.29 5.45
C ARG A 55 13.67 -20.67 6.17
N ARG A 56 14.10 -21.93 6.07
CA ARG A 56 15.45 -22.41 6.47
C ARG A 56 15.90 -21.91 7.86
N GLY A 57 15.36 -22.48 8.93
CA GLY A 57 15.79 -22.15 10.29
C GLY A 57 15.44 -20.72 10.71
N THR A 58 14.30 -20.22 10.23
CA THR A 58 13.74 -18.93 10.65
C THR A 58 12.28 -19.10 11.07
N ALA A 59 11.82 -18.19 11.93
CA ALA A 59 10.42 -17.97 12.24
C ALA A 59 10.02 -16.57 11.78
N VAL A 60 8.72 -16.30 11.65
CA VAL A 60 8.19 -14.99 11.27
C VAL A 60 7.18 -14.54 12.30
N LEU A 61 7.47 -13.43 12.98
CA LEU A 61 6.46 -12.66 13.71
C LEU A 61 5.76 -11.75 12.71
N ARG A 62 4.43 -11.88 12.58
CA ARG A 62 3.64 -11.08 11.64
C ARG A 62 2.49 -10.37 12.35
N ALA A 63 2.40 -9.07 12.14
CA ALA A 63 1.23 -8.29 12.54
C ALA A 63 0.22 -8.27 11.38
N VAL A 64 -1.04 -8.52 11.68
CA VAL A 64 -2.14 -8.50 10.72
C VAL A 64 -2.78 -7.12 10.78
N PRO A 65 -2.65 -6.27 9.75
CA PRO A 65 -3.26 -4.94 9.78
C PRO A 65 -4.79 -5.06 9.71
N ARG A 66 -5.49 -4.15 10.39
CA ARG A 66 -6.94 -3.98 10.25
C ARG A 66 -7.28 -3.51 8.84
N HIS A 67 -8.43 -3.97 8.34
CA HIS A 67 -8.96 -3.52 7.07
C HIS A 67 -9.18 -2.00 7.10
N GLY A 68 -8.62 -1.29 6.12
CA GLY A 68 -8.73 0.17 6.02
C GLY A 68 -7.81 0.99 6.93
N ALA A 69 -6.95 0.36 7.73
CA ALA A 69 -6.07 1.09 8.65
C ALA A 69 -4.78 1.59 7.99
N ASP A 70 -4.29 0.89 6.96
CA ASP A 70 -3.02 1.21 6.30
C ASP A 70 -3.22 1.42 4.79
N PRO A 71 -2.89 2.62 4.25
CA PRO A 71 -3.07 2.92 2.83
C PRO A 71 -2.17 2.10 1.91
N LEU A 72 -0.99 1.67 2.38
CA LEU A 72 -0.07 0.84 1.60
C LEU A 72 -0.64 -0.57 1.40
N ILE A 73 -1.22 -1.15 2.46
CA ILE A 73 -1.83 -2.48 2.41
C ILE A 73 -3.15 -2.45 1.66
N GLU A 74 -3.96 -1.40 1.85
CA GLU A 74 -5.20 -1.22 1.11
C GLU A 74 -4.93 -1.08 -0.39
N ALA A 75 -3.98 -0.23 -0.79
CA ALA A 75 -3.60 -0.08 -2.20
C ALA A 75 -2.99 -1.37 -2.80
N ALA A 76 -2.26 -2.15 -2.00
CA ALA A 76 -1.68 -3.40 -2.47
C ALA A 76 -2.72 -4.49 -2.75
N GLY A 77 -3.86 -4.46 -2.06
CA GLY A 77 -4.95 -5.42 -2.27
C GLY A 77 -4.52 -6.89 -2.17
N GLY A 78 -3.57 -7.22 -1.29
CA GLY A 78 -3.08 -8.59 -1.11
C GLY A 78 -2.11 -9.12 -2.18
N GLN A 79 -1.65 -8.28 -3.12
CA GLN A 79 -0.77 -8.69 -4.22
C GLN A 79 0.73 -8.74 -3.83
N LEU A 80 1.09 -8.33 -2.61
CA LEU A 80 2.48 -8.34 -2.16
C LEU A 80 2.96 -9.77 -1.86
N LYS A 81 4.17 -10.08 -2.32
CA LYS A 81 4.90 -11.27 -1.88
C LYS A 81 5.30 -11.13 -0.41
N ASP A 82 5.39 -12.24 0.31
CA ASP A 82 5.87 -12.29 1.70
C ASP A 82 7.17 -11.51 1.94
N SER A 83 8.13 -11.57 1.01
CA SER A 83 9.41 -10.87 1.15
C SER A 83 9.29 -9.34 1.11
N ALA A 84 8.15 -8.82 0.65
CA ALA A 84 7.83 -7.41 0.55
C ALA A 84 6.70 -6.99 1.50
N ASP A 85 6.16 -7.90 2.32
CA ASP A 85 5.17 -7.57 3.33
C ASP A 85 5.83 -6.74 4.46
N PRO A 86 5.40 -5.49 4.68
CA PRO A 86 6.00 -4.60 5.67
C PRO A 86 5.69 -5.00 7.12
N TYR A 87 4.78 -5.94 7.35
CA TYR A 87 4.37 -6.40 8.69
C TYR A 87 5.01 -7.73 9.09
N ARG A 88 6.02 -8.21 8.36
CA ARG A 88 6.74 -9.46 8.68
C ARG A 88 8.10 -9.16 9.26
N LEU A 89 8.37 -9.66 10.46
CA LEU A 89 9.69 -9.72 11.06
C LEU A 89 10.22 -11.15 10.97
N VAL A 90 11.24 -11.35 10.14
CA VAL A 90 11.91 -12.64 10.01
C VAL A 90 12.99 -12.73 11.08
N VAL A 91 12.91 -13.72 11.96
CA VAL A 91 13.90 -13.95 13.03
C VAL A 91 14.57 -15.32 12.86
N PRO A 92 15.83 -15.50 13.32
CA PRO A 92 16.40 -16.83 13.47
C PRO A 92 15.50 -17.73 14.33
N ASP A 93 15.42 -19.02 14.04
CA ASP A 93 14.52 -19.94 14.74
C ASP A 93 14.84 -20.06 16.25
N GLN A 94 16.11 -19.88 16.64
CA GLN A 94 16.51 -19.75 18.04
C GLN A 94 15.82 -18.58 18.79
N HIS A 95 15.27 -17.59 18.08
CA HIS A 95 14.50 -16.48 18.65
C HIS A 95 12.97 -16.72 18.54
N ARG A 96 12.51 -17.90 18.13
CA ARG A 96 11.08 -18.21 18.00
C ARG A 96 10.31 -18.00 19.29
N THR A 97 10.80 -18.54 20.41
CA THR A 97 10.14 -18.39 21.72
C THR A 97 10.02 -16.91 22.12
N LEU A 98 11.01 -16.08 21.78
CA LEU A 98 10.94 -14.64 22.00
C LEU A 98 9.89 -13.97 21.08
N ALA A 99 9.80 -14.39 19.82
CA ALA A 99 8.74 -13.93 18.93
C ALA A 99 7.34 -14.33 19.41
N GLU A 100 7.18 -15.54 19.95
CA GLU A 100 5.92 -16.02 20.55
C GLU A 100 5.54 -15.20 21.79
N TYR A 101 6.51 -14.85 22.63
CA TYR A 101 6.30 -13.93 23.75
C TYR A 101 5.74 -12.58 23.28
N TYR A 102 6.39 -11.92 22.31
CA TYR A 102 5.91 -10.63 21.81
C TYR A 102 4.59 -10.72 21.04
N ARG A 103 4.29 -11.86 20.39
CA ARG A 103 2.97 -12.12 19.82
C ARG A 103 1.89 -12.03 20.89
N ASP A 104 2.11 -12.68 22.03
CA ASP A 104 1.11 -12.74 23.10
C ASP A 104 0.97 -11.38 23.80
N GLU A 105 2.07 -10.67 24.04
CA GLU A 105 2.05 -9.27 24.56
C GLU A 105 1.30 -8.33 23.62
N LEU A 106 1.58 -8.37 22.31
CA LEU A 106 0.87 -7.52 21.35
C LEU A 106 -0.60 -7.90 21.20
N ARG A 107 -0.93 -9.20 21.21
CA ARG A 107 -2.34 -9.64 21.22
C ARG A 107 -3.09 -9.08 22.43
N ALA A 108 -2.47 -9.09 23.60
CA ALA A 108 -3.07 -8.49 24.80
C ALA A 108 -3.24 -6.97 24.64
N ALA A 109 -2.28 -6.27 24.05
CA ALA A 109 -2.33 -4.83 23.82
C ALA A 109 -3.38 -4.40 22.77
N VAL A 110 -3.64 -5.24 21.76
CA VAL A 110 -4.56 -4.91 20.65
C VAL A 110 -6.00 -5.38 20.91
N ALA A 111 -6.25 -6.30 21.84
CA ALA A 111 -7.58 -6.83 22.15
C ALA A 111 -8.65 -5.76 22.48
N GLY A 112 -8.25 -4.58 22.97
CA GLY A 112 -9.15 -3.45 23.22
C GLY A 112 -9.54 -2.64 21.97
N HIS A 113 -8.99 -2.95 20.80
CA HIS A 113 -9.16 -2.22 19.55
C HIS A 113 -9.99 -2.98 18.49
N ASP A 114 -10.59 -4.11 18.88
CA ASP A 114 -11.50 -4.90 18.06
C ASP A 114 -12.80 -4.12 17.80
N ASP A 115 -12.80 -3.32 16.73
CA ASP A 115 -14.02 -2.79 16.13
C ASP A 115 -14.20 -3.53 14.79
N ASP A 116 -14.95 -4.63 14.85
CA ASP A 116 -15.17 -5.62 13.78
C ASP A 116 -16.21 -5.15 12.73
N GLY A 117 -16.75 -3.93 12.85
CA GLY A 117 -17.83 -3.47 11.98
C GLY A 117 -17.39 -2.68 10.76
N GLU A 118 -16.55 -1.65 10.97
CA GLU A 118 -16.37 -0.61 9.96
C GLU A 118 -14.91 -0.16 9.82
N PRO A 119 -14.40 0.00 8.58
CA PRO A 119 -13.09 0.57 8.35
C PRO A 119 -13.01 1.98 8.96
N PRO A 120 -11.87 2.37 9.53
CA PRO A 120 -11.75 3.69 10.13
C PRO A 120 -11.97 4.79 9.07
N ALA A 121 -12.60 5.89 9.48
CA ALA A 121 -12.91 7.01 8.58
C ALA A 121 -11.64 7.59 7.92
N ARG A 122 -10.51 7.54 8.63
CA ARG A 122 -9.16 7.88 8.16
C ARG A 122 -8.23 6.68 8.32
N PHE A 123 -7.15 6.67 7.55
CA PHE A 123 -6.05 5.75 7.80
C PHE A 123 -5.43 6.01 9.18
N LEU A 124 -5.08 4.93 9.87
CA LEU A 124 -4.45 4.97 11.19
C LEU A 124 -2.92 4.92 11.08
N VAL A 125 -2.41 4.31 10.02
CA VAL A 125 -0.98 4.29 9.70
C VAL A 125 -0.68 5.39 8.69
N ASP A 126 0.39 6.13 8.93
CA ASP A 126 0.83 7.17 8.02
C ASP A 126 1.15 6.61 6.63
N PRO A 127 0.78 7.32 5.56
CA PRO A 127 1.17 6.93 4.21
C PRO A 127 2.69 6.99 4.08
N PRO A 128 3.28 6.11 3.25
CA PRO A 128 4.70 6.21 2.96
C PRO A 128 5.03 7.56 2.30
N THR A 129 6.25 8.05 2.52
CA THR A 129 6.75 9.20 1.76
C THR A 129 6.92 8.78 0.30
N ALA A 130 5.90 9.05 -0.52
CA ALA A 130 5.88 8.65 -1.91
C ALA A 130 6.96 9.36 -2.73
N PRO A 131 7.50 8.72 -3.78
CA PRO A 131 8.23 9.46 -4.78
C PRO A 131 7.28 10.47 -5.43
N ARG A 132 7.74 11.72 -5.62
CA ARG A 132 6.95 12.76 -6.32
C ARG A 132 6.54 12.35 -7.74
N SER A 133 7.27 11.41 -8.34
CA SER A 133 6.97 10.86 -9.65
C SER A 133 7.64 9.51 -9.85
N PHE A 134 7.09 8.67 -10.72
CA PHE A 134 7.76 7.46 -11.20
C PHE A 134 7.56 7.29 -12.72
N LYS A 135 8.41 6.47 -13.34
CA LYS A 135 8.33 6.17 -14.76
C LYS A 135 7.52 4.89 -14.98
N ALA A 136 6.35 5.01 -15.59
CA ALA A 136 5.56 3.89 -16.12
C ALA A 136 6.03 3.54 -17.55
N TYR A 137 5.44 2.52 -18.16
CA TYR A 137 5.81 2.09 -19.52
C TYR A 137 5.44 3.16 -20.56
N ASP A 138 4.23 3.69 -20.43
CA ASP A 138 3.59 4.60 -21.37
C ASP A 138 3.60 6.06 -20.93
N ALA A 139 3.98 6.34 -19.67
CA ALA A 139 3.90 7.68 -19.09
C ALA A 139 4.92 7.93 -17.98
N LYS A 140 5.09 9.20 -17.63
CA LYS A 140 5.56 9.59 -16.31
C LYS A 140 4.37 10.02 -15.45
N ALA A 141 4.23 9.40 -14.28
CA ALA A 141 3.21 9.75 -13.29
C ALA A 141 3.77 10.71 -12.25
N PHE A 142 2.98 11.70 -11.84
CA PHE A 142 3.35 12.71 -10.85
C PHE A 142 2.27 12.85 -9.79
N PHE A 143 2.67 13.13 -8.56
CA PHE A 143 1.75 13.45 -7.47
C PHE A 143 2.33 14.53 -6.58
N ASP A 144 1.56 15.59 -6.37
CA ASP A 144 1.96 16.76 -5.56
C ASP A 144 1.23 16.83 -4.20
N GLY A 145 0.45 15.80 -3.85
CA GLY A 145 -0.42 15.80 -2.68
C GLY A 145 -1.86 16.27 -2.94
N ARG A 146 -2.13 16.90 -4.10
CA ARG A 146 -3.44 17.45 -4.46
C ARG A 146 -3.96 16.98 -5.80
N SER A 147 -3.09 16.59 -6.71
CA SER A 147 -3.44 16.13 -8.04
C SER A 147 -2.47 15.08 -8.54
N VAL A 148 -2.98 14.12 -9.29
CA VAL A 148 -2.18 13.14 -10.04
C VAL A 148 -2.12 13.58 -11.49
N ALA A 149 -0.94 13.59 -12.09
CA ALA A 149 -0.78 13.92 -13.50
C ALA A 149 -0.04 12.80 -14.26
N PHE A 150 -0.48 12.57 -15.50
CA PHE A 150 0.16 11.64 -16.43
C PHE A 150 0.67 12.39 -17.65
N ARG A 151 1.97 12.23 -17.91
CA ARG A 151 2.62 12.76 -19.11
C ARG A 151 3.01 11.63 -20.03
N TRP A 152 2.43 11.59 -21.21
CA TRP A 152 2.54 10.45 -22.12
C TRP A 152 3.90 10.39 -22.81
N PHE A 153 4.44 9.19 -22.95
CA PHE A 153 5.61 8.94 -23.79
C PHE A 153 5.16 8.60 -25.20
N TRP A 154 5.72 9.31 -26.17
CA TRP A 154 5.44 9.13 -27.59
C TRP A 154 5.62 7.70 -28.12
N THR A 155 6.50 6.89 -27.52
CA THR A 155 6.81 5.50 -27.94
C THR A 155 6.04 4.43 -27.18
N GLY A 156 5.33 4.80 -26.11
CA GLY A 156 4.68 3.84 -25.21
C GLY A 156 3.18 4.04 -25.07
N ALA A 157 2.69 5.26 -25.21
CA ALA A 157 1.28 5.56 -25.07
C ALA A 157 0.48 5.12 -26.30
N SER A 158 -0.68 4.50 -26.04
CA SER A 158 -1.65 4.16 -27.08
C SER A 158 -2.18 5.40 -27.80
N SER A 159 -2.76 5.19 -28.99
CA SER A 159 -3.42 6.27 -29.73
C SER A 159 -4.57 6.92 -28.94
N ALA A 160 -5.25 6.17 -28.07
CA ALA A 160 -6.31 6.71 -27.22
C ALA A 160 -5.74 7.71 -26.20
N LYS A 161 -4.66 7.33 -25.49
CA LYS A 161 -3.97 8.19 -24.53
C LYS A 161 -3.35 9.41 -25.18
N TRP A 162 -2.72 9.22 -26.34
CA TRP A 162 -2.12 10.34 -27.08
C TRP A 162 -3.15 11.37 -27.53
N LYS A 163 -4.32 10.93 -28.02
CA LYS A 163 -5.44 11.82 -28.38
C LYS A 163 -6.03 12.55 -27.17
N ALA A 164 -6.05 11.92 -26.00
CA ALA A 164 -6.52 12.55 -24.77
C ALA A 164 -5.57 13.66 -24.29
N GLY A 165 -4.29 13.63 -24.69
CA GLY A 165 -3.27 14.55 -24.21
C GLY A 165 -2.89 14.29 -22.75
N ASP A 166 -1.89 15.01 -22.24
CA ASP A 166 -1.47 14.91 -20.84
C ASP A 166 -2.67 15.10 -19.90
N GLN A 167 -2.80 14.22 -18.90
CA GLN A 167 -3.94 14.20 -18.00
C GLN A 167 -3.57 14.76 -16.63
N VAL A 168 -4.54 15.44 -15.98
CA VAL A 168 -4.43 15.91 -14.59
C VAL A 168 -5.74 15.59 -13.88
N PHE A 169 -5.63 14.95 -12.71
CA PHE A 169 -6.75 14.48 -11.90
C PHE A 169 -6.63 15.07 -10.49
N PRO A 170 -7.47 16.05 -10.12
CA PRO A 170 -7.58 16.52 -8.75
C PRO A 170 -8.02 15.38 -7.82
N ILE A 171 -7.47 15.27 -6.60
CA ILE A 171 -7.89 14.24 -5.62
C ILE A 171 -9.39 14.35 -5.27
N GLU A 172 -9.96 15.54 -5.44
CA GLU A 172 -11.37 15.83 -5.23
C GLU A 172 -12.28 15.35 -6.37
N GLU A 173 -11.73 14.79 -7.44
CA GLU A 173 -12.51 14.08 -8.47
C GLU A 173 -12.35 12.56 -8.34
N LEU A 174 -11.45 12.11 -7.49
CA LEU A 174 -11.11 10.70 -7.35
C LEU A 174 -11.93 10.03 -6.25
N SER A 175 -12.21 8.76 -6.49
CA SER A 175 -12.88 7.86 -5.57
C SER A 175 -11.96 6.79 -4.96
N GLY A 176 -10.83 6.51 -5.63
CA GLY A 176 -9.85 5.53 -5.19
C GLY A 176 -8.75 5.32 -6.23
N VAL A 177 -7.95 4.27 -6.02
CA VAL A 177 -6.88 3.84 -6.91
C VAL A 177 -6.98 2.33 -7.06
N ASP A 178 -6.87 1.84 -8.29
CA ASP A 178 -6.68 0.42 -8.59
C ASP A 178 -5.21 0.22 -8.99
N TRP A 179 -4.46 -0.46 -8.13
CA TRP A 179 -3.07 -0.79 -8.37
C TRP A 179 -2.93 -2.29 -8.60
N ARG A 180 -2.30 -2.64 -9.72
CA ARG A 180 -1.97 -4.02 -10.06
C ARG A 180 -0.46 -4.15 -10.20
N SER A 181 0.11 -5.12 -9.49
CA SER A 181 1.56 -5.30 -9.41
C SER A 181 2.22 -5.37 -10.79
N PRO A 182 3.34 -4.65 -11.03
CA PRO A 182 4.14 -4.76 -12.27
C PRO A 182 4.71 -6.16 -12.49
N GLU A 183 4.70 -7.01 -11.47
CA GLU A 183 5.17 -8.40 -11.54
C GLU A 183 4.08 -9.38 -12.01
N MET A 184 2.84 -8.90 -12.15
CA MET A 184 1.69 -9.65 -12.67
C MET A 184 1.40 -9.25 -14.11
N LEU A 185 0.64 -10.10 -14.83
CA LEU A 185 0.14 -9.75 -16.15
C LEU A 185 -0.76 -8.52 -16.09
N HIS A 186 -0.58 -7.60 -17.05
CA HIS A 186 -1.32 -6.34 -17.17
C HIS A 186 -1.17 -5.44 -15.94
N GLY A 187 0.02 -5.37 -15.35
CA GLY A 187 0.33 -4.42 -14.27
C GLY A 187 -0.05 -3.00 -14.66
N HIS A 188 -0.67 -2.26 -13.75
CA HIS A 188 -1.15 -0.90 -14.00
C HIS A 188 -1.34 -0.13 -12.70
N LEU A 189 -1.40 1.20 -12.81
CA LEU A 189 -1.98 2.07 -11.80
C LEU A 189 -3.11 2.84 -12.48
N ARG A 190 -4.33 2.67 -12.00
CA ARG A 190 -5.54 3.31 -12.51
C ARG A 190 -6.16 4.19 -11.43
N LEU A 191 -6.54 5.40 -11.81
CA LEU A 191 -7.25 6.33 -10.95
C LEU A 191 -8.75 6.11 -11.12
N LEU A 192 -9.43 5.80 -10.03
CA LEU A 192 -10.86 5.65 -10.03
C LEU A 192 -11.48 7.03 -9.84
N ARG A 193 -12.22 7.52 -10.84
CA ARG A 193 -12.97 8.78 -10.72
C ARG A 193 -14.23 8.52 -9.88
N ARG A 194 -14.77 9.57 -9.25
CA ARG A 194 -16.13 9.49 -8.69
C ARG A 194 -17.09 9.36 -9.86
N ASP A 195 -18.02 8.42 -9.77
CA ASP A 195 -19.11 8.34 -10.74
C ASP A 195 -19.83 9.69 -10.74
N ASP A 196 -19.69 10.42 -11.84
CA ASP A 196 -20.40 11.63 -12.18
C ASP A 196 -21.84 11.26 -12.58
N GLY A 197 -22.56 10.50 -11.76
CA GLY A 197 -24.02 10.29 -11.85
C GLY A 197 -24.61 9.82 -13.20
N THR A 198 -23.80 9.51 -14.22
CA THR A 198 -24.28 9.35 -15.60
C THR A 198 -23.99 7.97 -16.22
N GLY A 199 -23.62 6.95 -15.43
CA GLY A 199 -23.25 5.65 -16.02
C GLY A 199 -23.35 4.37 -15.16
N GLY A 200 -23.83 4.44 -13.92
CA GLY A 200 -23.96 3.28 -13.04
C GLY A 200 -25.42 2.94 -12.75
N ALA A 201 -25.87 1.72 -13.10
CA ALA A 201 -27.17 1.23 -12.66
C ALA A 201 -27.20 1.14 -11.12
N PRO A 202 -28.28 1.56 -10.45
CA PRO A 202 -28.35 1.61 -9.00
C PRO A 202 -28.39 0.19 -8.42
N GLY A 203 -27.39 -0.16 -7.61
CA GLY A 203 -27.35 -1.45 -6.88
C GLY A 203 -25.97 -2.11 -6.73
N ALA A 204 -24.89 -1.55 -7.27
CA ALA A 204 -23.55 -2.11 -7.07
C ALA A 204 -22.99 -1.72 -5.69
N ALA A 205 -22.55 -2.71 -4.92
CA ALA A 205 -21.83 -2.51 -3.67
C ALA A 205 -20.55 -1.66 -3.90
N PRO A 206 -20.15 -0.80 -2.95
CA PRO A 206 -18.90 -0.06 -3.05
C PRO A 206 -17.74 -1.07 -3.11
N GLY A 207 -17.09 -1.20 -4.27
CA GLY A 207 -16.02 -2.16 -4.51
C GLY A 207 -16.10 -2.95 -5.82
N THR A 208 -17.22 -2.90 -6.55
CA THR A 208 -17.34 -3.52 -7.88
C THR A 208 -17.44 -2.48 -8.98
N ALA A 209 -16.40 -1.63 -9.11
CA ALA A 209 -16.21 -0.89 -10.34
C ALA A 209 -16.10 -1.91 -11.49
N ARG A 210 -16.95 -1.77 -12.52
CA ARG A 210 -16.87 -2.55 -13.78
C ARG A 210 -15.42 -2.59 -14.26
N PRO A 211 -14.99 -3.62 -15.02
CA PRO A 211 -13.77 -3.50 -15.80
C PRO A 211 -13.94 -2.34 -16.80
N GLN A 212 -13.56 -1.13 -16.38
CA GLN A 212 -13.12 -0.07 -17.28
C GLN A 212 -12.05 -0.72 -18.16
N GLY A 213 -12.13 -0.50 -19.48
CA GLY A 213 -11.45 -1.29 -20.52
C GLY A 213 -9.95 -1.51 -20.34
N GLU A 214 -9.26 -2.02 -21.35
CA GLU A 214 -7.83 -2.32 -21.22
C GLU A 214 -7.03 -1.09 -20.71
N ALA A 215 -6.21 -1.26 -19.67
CA ALA A 215 -5.49 -0.15 -19.02
C ALA A 215 -4.60 0.64 -19.98
N ASP A 216 -4.14 0.01 -21.06
CA ASP A 216 -3.39 0.65 -22.14
C ASP A 216 -4.22 1.69 -22.92
N GLN A 217 -5.55 1.54 -22.97
CA GLN A 217 -6.46 2.42 -23.69
C GLN A 217 -7.11 3.49 -22.80
N ASP A 218 -6.92 3.41 -21.50
CA ASP A 218 -7.58 4.25 -20.50
C ASP A 218 -6.70 5.45 -20.09
N PRO A 219 -7.07 6.71 -20.41
CA PRO A 219 -6.31 7.90 -20.01
C PRO A 219 -6.17 8.09 -18.50
N ALA A 220 -7.02 7.45 -17.69
CA ALA A 220 -6.91 7.46 -16.23
C ALA A 220 -6.00 6.34 -15.68
N ALA A 221 -5.31 5.60 -16.55
CA ALA A 221 -4.37 4.55 -16.16
C ALA A 221 -2.99 4.72 -16.78
N VAL A 222 -1.97 4.21 -16.08
CA VAL A 222 -0.61 4.02 -16.60
C VAL A 222 -0.23 2.54 -16.54
N VAL A 223 0.50 2.08 -17.54
CA VAL A 223 0.90 0.66 -17.65
C VAL A 223 2.19 0.42 -16.89
N LEU A 224 2.20 -0.60 -16.03
CA LEU A 224 3.35 -1.04 -15.26
C LEU A 224 3.86 -2.36 -15.80
N GLY A 225 5.15 -2.64 -15.60
CA GLY A 225 5.75 -3.88 -16.06
C GLY A 225 7.22 -4.00 -15.69
N LEU A 226 7.91 -4.98 -16.27
CA LEU A 226 9.31 -5.22 -15.96
C LEU A 226 10.16 -3.98 -16.33
N GLY A 227 10.76 -3.36 -15.30
CA GLY A 227 11.57 -2.14 -15.44
C GLY A 227 10.80 -0.82 -15.45
N TYR A 228 9.46 -0.85 -15.41
CA TYR A 228 8.59 0.33 -15.45
C TYR A 228 7.58 0.32 -14.30
N GLY A 229 7.62 1.36 -13.47
CA GLY A 229 6.77 1.51 -12.30
C GLY A 229 6.96 0.37 -11.29
N PRO A 230 8.20 0.08 -10.87
CA PRO A 230 8.49 -1.02 -9.97
C PRO A 230 7.73 -0.87 -8.64
N VAL A 231 7.48 -1.97 -7.94
CA VAL A 231 6.67 -2.01 -6.70
C VAL A 231 7.11 -0.96 -5.68
N HIS A 232 8.42 -0.76 -5.49
CA HIS A 232 8.97 0.18 -4.52
C HIS A 232 8.76 1.67 -4.85
N GLU A 233 8.25 1.99 -6.04
CA GLU A 233 7.87 3.33 -6.46
C GLU A 233 6.35 3.45 -6.65
N SER A 234 5.75 2.54 -7.44
CA SER A 234 4.35 2.64 -7.85
C SER A 234 3.37 2.36 -6.71
N LEU A 235 3.70 1.44 -5.80
CA LEU A 235 2.82 1.14 -4.66
C LEU A 235 2.84 2.24 -3.59
N PRO A 236 4.00 2.77 -3.13
CA PRO A 236 4.02 3.94 -2.26
C PRO A 236 3.31 5.15 -2.86
N PHE A 237 3.45 5.35 -4.19
CA PHE A 237 2.71 6.38 -4.91
C PHE A 237 1.19 6.15 -4.81
N ALA A 238 0.70 4.95 -5.14
CA ALA A 238 -0.72 4.60 -5.03
C ALA A 238 -1.25 4.81 -3.60
N ALA A 239 -0.48 4.39 -2.59
CA ALA A 239 -0.82 4.53 -1.18
C ALA A 239 -0.96 6.01 -0.76
N ALA A 240 -0.04 6.87 -1.19
CA ALA A 240 -0.10 8.30 -0.89
C ALA A 240 -1.30 8.99 -1.57
N VAL A 241 -1.62 8.62 -2.82
CA VAL A 241 -2.82 9.11 -3.51
C VAL A 241 -4.09 8.67 -2.78
N LEU A 242 -4.19 7.38 -2.42
CA LEU A 242 -5.33 6.84 -1.69
C LEU A 242 -5.52 7.52 -0.33
N ALA A 243 -4.43 7.76 0.41
CA ALA A 243 -4.45 8.48 1.66
C ALA A 243 -4.96 9.91 1.50
N ALA A 244 -4.51 10.64 0.47
CA ALA A 244 -4.97 11.99 0.20
C ALA A 244 -6.47 12.05 -0.18
N ILE A 245 -6.95 11.09 -0.98
CA ILE A 245 -8.38 10.97 -1.31
C ILE A 245 -9.21 10.79 -0.03
N ARG A 246 -8.81 9.88 0.86
CA ARG A 246 -9.55 9.60 2.10
C ARG A 246 -9.51 10.79 3.06
N ALA A 247 -8.35 11.42 3.24
CA ALA A 247 -8.21 12.61 4.07
C ALA A 247 -9.12 13.77 3.58
N HIS A 248 -9.20 13.98 2.27
CA HIS A 248 -10.08 15.00 1.69
C HIS A 248 -11.57 14.73 1.97
N ARG A 249 -11.98 13.45 2.00
CA ARG A 249 -13.37 13.07 2.34
C ARG A 249 -13.69 13.36 3.81
N THR A 250 -12.79 13.01 4.73
CA THR A 250 -13.01 13.24 6.16
C THR A 250 -13.14 14.73 6.49
N THR A 251 -12.42 15.62 5.80
CA THR A 251 -12.54 17.07 6.01
C THR A 251 -13.87 17.67 5.52
N ARG A 252 -14.59 16.97 4.63
CA ARG A 252 -15.88 17.43 4.10
C ARG A 252 -17.10 16.83 4.82
N ALA A 253 -16.91 15.79 5.63
CA ALA A 253 -17.96 15.12 6.39
C ALA A 253 -18.12 15.77 7.77
#